data_AF-A0A2G9C1R6-F1
#
_entry.id   AF-A0A2G9C1R6-F1
#
_cell.length_a   1.000
_cell.length_b   1.000
_cell.length_c   1.000
_cell.angle_alpha   90.00
_cell.angle_beta   90.00
_cell.angle_gamma   90.00
#
_symmetry.space_group_name_H-M   'P 1'
#
loop_
_entity.id
_entity.type
_entity.pdbx_description
1 polymer ?
#
loop_
_entity_poly.entity_id
_entity_poly.type
_entity_poly.pdbx_seq_one_letter_code
_entity_poly.pdbx_strand_id
1 'polypeptide(L)'
;TAMVIGSMIGSGVFLLPGRFGAESGVAGALIAWAIAGAGMLMLAFVFQRLATRKPDLDAGLFAYAKAGFGDYMGFNSAFGFWASACAGNTSYWVLIMATTSALFPALGAGDTLLAVICSTIGVWLFFYLILRGVKQAAVINRI
;
A
#
# COMPACT_ATOMS: atom_id res chain seq x y z
N THR A 1 6.88 15.66 -0.70
CA THR A 1 6.09 15.32 -1.92
C THR A 1 6.82 14.32 -2.81
N ALA A 2 8.10 14.51 -3.16
CA ALA A 2 8.86 13.57 -3.99
C ALA A 2 8.96 12.13 -3.43
N MET A 3 9.13 11.98 -2.11
CA MET A 3 9.19 10.65 -1.46
C MET A 3 7.88 9.84 -1.63
N VAL A 4 6.73 10.50 -1.53
CA VAL A 4 5.40 9.85 -1.66
C VAL A 4 5.15 9.42 -3.09
N ILE A 5 5.51 10.26 -4.06
CA ILE A 5 5.42 9.95 -5.49
C ILE A 5 6.35 8.78 -5.84
N GLY A 6 7.58 8.79 -5.32
CA GLY A 6 8.55 7.70 -5.52
C GLY A 6 8.07 6.35 -5.00
N SER A 7 7.45 6.30 -3.81
CA SER A 7 6.89 5.05 -3.27
C SER A 7 5.68 4.54 -4.05
N MET A 8 4.87 5.43 -4.64
CA MET A 8 3.69 5.05 -5.42
C MET A 8 4.06 4.51 -6.82
N ILE A 9 5.15 4.99 -7.41
CA ILE A 9 5.61 4.55 -8.74
C ILE A 9 6.37 3.21 -8.67
N GLY A 10 7.16 2.99 -7.62
CA GLY A 10 8.19 1.94 -7.58
C GLY A 10 7.70 0.49 -7.58
N SER A 11 6.46 0.20 -7.20
CA SER A 11 5.97 -1.20 -7.08
C SER A 11 4.92 -1.61 -8.09
N GLY A 12 4.00 -0.70 -8.48
CA GLY A 12 2.85 -1.05 -9.32
C GLY A 12 3.04 -0.78 -10.81
N VAL A 13 3.75 0.29 -11.17
CA VAL A 13 3.74 0.82 -12.54
C VAL A 13 4.49 -0.07 -13.53
N PHE A 14 5.47 -0.87 -13.09
CA PHE A 14 6.27 -1.68 -14.01
C PHE A 14 5.67 -3.06 -14.32
N LEU A 15 4.88 -3.64 -13.41
CA LEU A 15 4.38 -5.01 -13.54
C LEU A 15 2.95 -5.08 -14.10
N LEU A 16 2.09 -4.11 -13.74
CA LEU A 16 0.68 -4.13 -14.11
C LEU A 16 0.43 -3.83 -15.61
N PRO A 17 1.02 -2.77 -16.22
CA PRO A 17 0.80 -2.49 -17.64
C PRO A 17 1.30 -3.60 -18.55
N GLY A 18 2.41 -4.25 -18.19
CA GLY A 18 2.97 -5.36 -18.96
C GLY A 18 2.01 -6.55 -19.04
N ARG A 19 1.37 -6.91 -17.92
CA ARG A 19 0.37 -7.98 -17.88
C ARG A 19 -0.91 -7.61 -18.63
N PHE A 20 -1.43 -6.39 -18.42
CA PHE A 20 -2.61 -5.92 -19.16
C PHE A 20 -2.36 -5.81 -20.66
N GLY A 21 -1.17 -5.37 -21.09
CA GLY A 21 -0.80 -5.30 -22.49
C GLY A 21 -0.71 -6.67 -23.16
N ALA A 22 -0.20 -7.68 -22.44
CA ALA A 22 -0.12 -9.05 -22.94
C ALA A 22 -1.49 -9.72 -23.06
N GLU A 23 -2.42 -9.45 -22.14
CA GLU A 23 -3.74 -10.11 -22.11
C GLU A 23 -4.83 -9.35 -22.89
N SER A 24 -4.83 -8.01 -22.86
CA SER A 24 -5.89 -7.16 -23.43
C SER A 24 -5.47 -6.33 -24.64
N GLY A 25 -4.17 -6.36 -25.00
CA GLY A 25 -3.59 -5.51 -26.02
C GLY A 25 -3.43 -4.05 -25.59
N VAL A 26 -2.77 -3.24 -26.43
CA VAL A 26 -2.43 -1.84 -26.12
C VAL A 26 -3.68 -0.99 -25.88
N ALA A 27 -4.72 -1.14 -26.71
CA ALA A 27 -5.96 -0.38 -26.57
C ALA A 27 -6.71 -0.71 -25.27
N GLY A 28 -6.79 -1.99 -24.90
CA GLY A 28 -7.40 -2.44 -23.64
C GLY A 28 -6.66 -1.92 -22.41
N ALA A 29 -5.33 -2.00 -22.43
CA ALA A 29 -4.47 -1.48 -21.37
C ALA A 29 -4.64 0.04 -21.18
N LEU A 30 -4.73 0.81 -22.27
CA LEU A 30 -4.96 2.27 -22.22
C LEU A 30 -6.31 2.61 -21.60
N ILE A 31 -7.39 1.90 -21.97
CA ILE A 31 -8.73 2.11 -21.40
C ILE A 31 -8.72 1.78 -19.90
N ALA A 32 -8.14 0.64 -19.52
CA ALA A 32 -8.05 0.24 -18.11
C ALA A 32 -7.30 1.29 -17.27
N TRP A 33 -6.18 1.79 -17.78
CA TRP A 33 -5.40 2.85 -17.11
C TRP A 33 -6.13 4.18 -17.05
N ALA A 34 -6.86 4.57 -18.10
CA ALA A 34 -7.66 5.78 -18.10
C ALA A 34 -8.76 5.73 -17.04
N ILE A 35 -9.47 4.60 -16.93
CA ILE A 35 -10.52 4.40 -15.92
C ILE A 35 -9.90 4.43 -14.51
N ALA A 36 -8.81 3.69 -14.28
CA ALA A 36 -8.14 3.67 -12.99
C ALA A 36 -7.61 5.05 -12.59
N GLY A 37 -6.96 5.76 -13.51
CA GLY A 37 -6.46 7.11 -13.31
C GLY A 37 -7.57 8.11 -13.01
N ALA A 38 -8.67 8.08 -13.79
CA ALA A 38 -9.83 8.93 -13.56
C ALA A 38 -10.46 8.67 -12.18
N GLY A 39 -10.63 7.40 -11.79
CA GLY A 39 -11.13 7.03 -10.47
C GLY A 39 -10.25 7.55 -9.32
N MET A 40 -8.93 7.38 -9.43
CA MET A 40 -7.97 7.90 -8.45
C MET A 40 -8.02 9.43 -8.34
N LEU A 41 -8.13 10.15 -9.47
CA LEU A 41 -8.26 11.60 -9.48
C LEU A 41 -9.56 12.07 -8.81
N MET A 42 -10.68 11.41 -9.10
CA MET A 42 -11.95 11.72 -8.43
C MET A 42 -11.85 11.53 -6.92
N LEU A 43 -11.22 10.44 -6.47
CA LEU A 43 -11.00 10.20 -5.06
C LEU A 43 -10.09 11.26 -4.41
N ALA A 44 -9.03 11.69 -5.11
CA ALA A 44 -8.16 12.77 -4.66
C ALA A 44 -8.93 14.08 -4.48
N PHE A 45 -9.81 14.44 -5.41
CA PHE A 45 -10.66 15.63 -5.27
C PHE A 45 -11.66 15.52 -4.12
N VAL A 46 -12.20 14.34 -3.84
CA VAL A 46 -13.05 14.11 -2.67
C VAL A 46 -12.29 14.38 -1.38
N PHE A 47 -11.08 13.81 -1.22
CA PHE A 47 -10.27 14.06 -0.02
C PHE A 47 -9.79 15.50 0.09
N GLN A 48 -9.41 16.13 -1.02
CA GLN A 48 -9.06 17.55 -1.02
C GLN A 48 -10.24 18.40 -0.53
N ARG A 49 -11.46 18.16 -1.04
CA ARG A 49 -12.66 18.88 -0.59
C ARG A 49 -12.98 18.61 0.88
N LEU A 50 -12.82 17.38 1.36
CA LEU A 50 -13.04 17.04 2.77
C LEU A 50 -12.02 17.74 3.69
N ALA A 51 -10.73 17.72 3.32
CA ALA A 51 -9.67 18.38 4.09
C ALA A 51 -9.89 19.90 4.19
N THR A 52 -10.33 20.55 3.10
CA THR A 52 -10.63 22.01 3.14
C THR A 52 -11.88 22.37 3.94
N ARG A 53 -12.90 21.49 3.98
CA ARG A 53 -14.17 21.76 4.68
C ARG A 53 -14.17 21.37 6.16
N LYS A 54 -13.34 20.40 6.54
CA LYS A 54 -13.25 19.85 7.90
C LYS A 54 -11.78 19.81 8.33
N PRO A 55 -11.12 20.98 8.46
CA PRO A 55 -9.70 21.04 8.79
C PRO A 55 -9.39 20.46 10.18
N ASP A 56 -10.35 20.45 11.10
CA ASP A 56 -10.16 19.90 12.45
C ASP A 56 -10.10 18.37 12.49
N LEU A 57 -10.41 17.67 11.39
CA LEU A 57 -10.40 16.21 11.29
C LEU A 57 -9.07 15.71 10.70
N ASP A 58 -8.01 15.74 11.51
CA ASP A 58 -6.65 15.33 11.12
C ASP A 58 -6.34 13.83 11.30
N ALA A 59 -7.29 13.04 11.81
CA ALA A 59 -7.08 11.63 12.11
C ALA A 59 -7.20 10.67 10.89
N GLY A 60 -7.20 11.20 9.66
CA GLY A 60 -7.15 10.40 8.42
C GLY A 60 -8.51 9.88 7.91
N LEU A 61 -8.46 8.92 6.98
CA LEU A 61 -9.61 8.45 6.18
C LEU A 61 -10.86 8.10 7.00
N PHE A 62 -10.67 7.37 8.10
CA PHE A 62 -11.76 6.91 8.96
C PHE A 62 -12.37 8.03 9.81
N ALA A 63 -11.64 9.11 10.08
CA ALA A 63 -12.15 10.25 10.83
C ALA A 63 -13.27 10.97 10.07
N TYR A 64 -13.11 11.11 8.75
CA TYR A 64 -14.15 11.64 7.85
C TYR A 64 -15.36 10.71 7.79
N ALA A 65 -15.14 9.39 7.67
CA ALA A 65 -16.23 8.41 7.63
C ALA A 65 -17.03 8.40 8.94
N LYS A 66 -16.33 8.43 10.08
CA LYS A 66 -16.94 8.48 11.42
C LYS A 66 -17.74 9.77 11.62
N ALA A 67 -17.17 10.92 11.26
CA ALA A 67 -17.83 12.22 11.43
C ALA A 67 -19.04 12.40 10.50
N GLY A 68 -19.06 11.75 9.33
CA GLY A 68 -20.17 11.85 8.38
C GLY A 68 -21.28 10.81 8.60
N PHE A 69 -20.92 9.59 8.99
CA PHE A 69 -21.82 8.41 8.94
C PHE A 69 -21.93 7.66 10.29
N GLY A 70 -21.27 8.16 11.34
CA GLY A 70 -21.31 7.57 12.68
C GLY A 70 -20.30 6.44 12.92
N ASP A 71 -20.33 5.89 14.12
CA ASP A 71 -19.30 4.97 14.63
C ASP A 71 -19.21 3.66 13.84
N TYR A 72 -20.35 3.09 13.44
CA TYR A 72 -20.37 1.83 12.70
C TYR A 72 -19.66 1.94 11.34
N MET A 73 -19.94 3.01 10.59
CA MET A 73 -19.35 3.19 9.27
C MET A 73 -17.89 3.66 9.37
N GLY A 74 -17.57 4.44 10.41
CA GLY A 74 -16.18 4.75 10.77
C GLY A 74 -15.36 3.50 11.09
N PHE A 75 -15.92 2.56 11.86
CA PHE A 75 -15.28 1.28 12.17
C PHE A 75 -15.03 0.44 10.92
N ASN A 76 -16.03 0.28 10.05
CA ASN A 76 -15.88 -0.46 8.79
C ASN A 76 -14.77 0.15 7.91
N SER A 77 -14.70 1.47 7.82
CA SER A 77 -13.64 2.16 7.08
C SER A 77 -12.26 1.90 7.69
N ALA A 78 -12.12 1.97 9.01
CA ALA A 78 -10.87 1.68 9.71
C ALA A 78 -10.43 0.21 9.54
N PHE A 79 -11.37 -0.72 9.67
CA PHE A 79 -11.10 -2.15 9.46
C PHE A 79 -10.71 -2.45 8.02
N GLY A 80 -11.43 -1.89 7.04
CA GLY A 80 -11.11 -2.05 5.62
C GLY A 80 -9.73 -1.48 5.27
N PHE A 81 -9.36 -0.34 5.86
CA PHE A 81 -8.01 0.22 5.72
C PHE A 81 -6.94 -0.68 6.36
N TRP A 82 -7.18 -1.20 7.56
CA TRP A 82 -6.24 -2.11 8.21
C TRP A 82 -6.06 -3.41 7.40
N ALA A 83 -7.16 -4.02 6.95
CA ALA A 83 -7.13 -5.23 6.14
C ALA A 83 -6.41 -5.01 4.80
N SER A 84 -6.65 -3.87 4.14
CA SER A 84 -5.95 -3.52 2.89
C SER A 84 -4.46 -3.27 3.12
N ALA A 85 -4.08 -2.68 4.25
CA ALA A 85 -2.67 -2.51 4.63
C ALA A 85 -1.99 -3.88 4.87
N CYS A 86 -2.66 -4.82 5.54
CA CYS A 86 -2.16 -6.19 5.69
C CYS A 86 -1.98 -6.88 4.34
N ALA A 87 -2.99 -6.85 3.48
CA ALA A 87 -2.92 -7.46 2.15
C ALA A 87 -1.86 -6.78 1.25
N GLY A 88 -1.74 -5.46 1.34
CA GLY A 88 -0.74 -4.67 0.63
C GLY A 88 0.68 -5.06 1.07
N ASN A 89 0.95 -5.09 2.37
CA ASN A 89 2.24 -5.50 2.92
C ASN A 89 2.63 -6.91 2.48
N THR A 90 1.69 -7.87 2.51
CA THR A 90 1.95 -9.23 2.00
C THR A 90 2.26 -9.21 0.51
N SER A 91 1.49 -8.47 -0.29
CA SER A 91 1.71 -8.34 -1.74
C SER A 91 3.09 -7.77 -2.07
N TYR A 92 3.57 -6.79 -1.29
CA TYR A 92 4.91 -6.24 -1.43
C TYR A 92 5.99 -7.30 -1.22
N TRP A 93 5.86 -8.13 -0.18
CA TRP A 93 6.82 -9.21 0.07
C TRP A 93 6.83 -10.26 -1.03
N VAL A 94 5.65 -10.64 -1.55
CA VAL A 94 5.55 -11.54 -2.71
C VAL A 94 6.28 -10.94 -3.91
N LEU A 95 6.07 -9.64 -4.18
CA LEU A 95 6.72 -8.94 -5.29
C LEU A 95 8.25 -8.87 -5.12
N ILE A 96 8.74 -8.64 -3.90
CA ILE A 96 10.18 -8.68 -3.59
C ILE A 96 10.74 -10.08 -3.86
N MET A 97 10.07 -11.14 -3.40
CA MET A 97 10.51 -12.52 -3.63
C MET A 97 10.47 -12.90 -5.10
N ALA A 98 9.42 -12.50 -5.82
CA ALA A 98 9.27 -12.70 -7.26
C ALA A 98 10.34 -11.94 -8.07
N THR A 99 10.76 -10.76 -7.61
CA THR A 99 11.86 -10.01 -8.25
C THR A 99 13.21 -10.64 -7.94
N THR A 100 13.40 -11.12 -6.71
CA THR A 100 14.63 -11.77 -6.25
C THR A 100 14.83 -13.16 -6.88
N SER A 101 13.77 -13.79 -7.39
CA SER A 101 13.87 -15.08 -8.06
C SER A 101 14.66 -15.04 -9.37
N ALA A 102 14.86 -13.84 -9.94
CA ALA A 102 15.80 -13.63 -11.03
C ALA A 102 17.26 -13.98 -10.64
N LEU A 103 17.61 -13.84 -9.37
CA LEU A 103 18.93 -14.22 -8.81
C LEU A 103 18.91 -15.64 -8.23
N PHE A 104 17.78 -16.05 -7.64
CA PHE A 104 17.61 -17.35 -7.01
C PHE A 104 16.33 -18.03 -7.53
N PRO A 105 16.42 -18.85 -8.60
CA PRO A 105 15.25 -19.44 -9.24
C PRO A 105 14.35 -20.27 -8.31
N ALA A 106 14.91 -20.79 -7.22
CA ALA A 106 14.18 -21.54 -6.19
C ALA A 106 13.06 -20.75 -5.49
N LEU A 107 13.05 -19.40 -5.59
CA LEU A 107 12.00 -18.55 -5.04
C LEU A 107 10.73 -18.51 -5.91
N GLY A 108 10.81 -18.91 -7.18
CA GLY A 108 9.66 -18.96 -8.09
C GLY A 108 9.02 -17.58 -8.33
N ALA A 109 7.69 -17.51 -8.42
CA ALA A 109 6.96 -16.25 -8.58
C ALA A 109 6.62 -15.59 -7.22
N GLY A 110 7.35 -15.94 -6.16
CA GLY A 110 7.04 -15.54 -4.78
C GLY A 110 5.95 -16.39 -4.11
N ASP A 111 5.54 -17.48 -4.76
CA ASP A 111 4.50 -18.43 -4.37
C ASP A 111 5.06 -19.75 -3.79
N THR A 112 6.39 -19.90 -3.76
CA THR A 112 7.05 -21.10 -3.22
C THR A 112 7.11 -21.10 -1.70
N LEU A 113 7.20 -22.30 -1.10
CA LEU A 113 7.37 -22.44 0.36
C LEU A 113 8.63 -21.71 0.86
N LEU A 114 9.71 -21.73 0.07
CA LEU A 114 10.94 -20.99 0.37
C LEU A 114 10.69 -19.48 0.42
N ALA A 115 9.96 -18.92 -0.56
CA ALA A 115 9.60 -17.51 -0.58
C ALA A 115 8.72 -17.11 0.62
N VAL A 116 7.80 -17.98 1.04
CA VAL A 116 6.97 -17.75 2.24
C VAL A 116 7.82 -17.70 3.51
N ILE A 117 8.77 -18.62 3.67
CA ILE A 117 9.67 -18.64 4.84
C ILE A 117 10.56 -17.39 4.84
N CYS A 118 11.19 -17.07 3.71
CA CYS A 118 12.07 -15.89 3.58
C CYS A 118 11.33 -14.58 3.83
N SER A 119 10.13 -14.41 3.25
CA SER A 119 9.30 -13.23 3.48
C SER A 119 8.85 -13.12 4.94
N THR A 120 8.47 -14.22 5.58
CA THR A 120 8.10 -14.23 7.00
C THR A 120 9.26 -13.77 7.89
N ILE A 121 10.47 -14.29 7.67
CA ILE A 121 11.68 -13.85 8.38
C ILE A 121 11.92 -12.35 8.15
N GLY A 122 11.78 -11.89 6.90
CA GLY A 122 11.91 -10.49 6.54
C GLY A 122 10.92 -9.58 7.26
N VAL A 123 9.64 -9.96 7.32
CA VAL A 123 8.59 -9.22 8.05
C VAL A 123 8.97 -9.07 9.53
N TRP A 124 9.37 -10.16 10.18
CA TRP A 124 9.74 -10.13 11.60
C TRP A 124 11.00 -9.30 11.86
N LEU A 125 11.97 -9.35 10.95
CA LEU A 125 13.15 -8.50 11.03
C LEU A 125 12.79 -7.01 10.94
N PHE A 126 11.97 -6.63 9.96
CA PHE A 126 11.48 -5.25 9.82
C PHE A 126 10.69 -4.80 11.05
N PHE A 127 9.80 -5.66 11.55
CA PHE A 127 9.07 -5.41 12.79
C PHE A 127 10.01 -5.15 13.97
N TYR A 128 11.05 -5.97 14.11
CA TYR A 128 12.04 -5.81 15.17
C TYR A 128 12.86 -4.51 15.04
N LEU A 129 13.24 -4.14 13.81
CA LEU A 129 13.94 -2.87 13.54
C LEU A 129 13.07 -1.67 13.89
N ILE A 130 11.78 -1.69 13.53
CA ILE A 130 10.82 -0.64 13.89
C ILE A 130 10.69 -0.55 15.41
N LEU A 131 10.55 -1.68 16.12
CA LEU A 131 10.48 -1.69 17.58
C LEU A 131 11.74 -1.10 18.22
N ARG A 132 12.94 -1.38 17.68
CA ARG A 132 14.19 -0.77 18.18
C ARG A 132 14.23 0.74 17.92
N GLY A 133 13.83 1.19 16.73
CA GLY A 133 13.79 2.61 16.37
C GLY A 133 12.83 3.41 17.25
N VAL A 134 11.63 2.87 17.51
CA VAL A 134 10.65 3.47 18.43
C VAL A 134 11.20 3.51 19.85
N LYS A 135 11.89 2.46 20.32
CA LYS A 135 12.52 2.48 21.64
C LYS A 135 13.63 3.51 21.75
N GLN A 136 14.47 3.67 20.74
CA GLN A 136 15.52 4.69 20.76
C GLN A 136 14.97 6.11 20.64
N ALA A 137 13.97 6.34 19.77
CA ALA A 137 13.28 7.62 19.66
C ALA A 137 12.53 7.99 20.96
N ALA A 138 11.89 7.02 21.61
CA ALA A 138 11.20 7.24 22.89
C ALA A 138 12.17 7.53 24.06
N VAL A 139 13.39 6.97 24.04
CA VAL A 139 14.42 7.26 25.04
C VAL A 139 15.01 8.66 24.85
N ILE A 140 15.24 9.09 23.60
CA ILE A 140 15.73 10.44 23.29
C ILE A 140 14.68 11.49 23.64
N ASN A 141 13.40 11.24 23.37
CA ASN A 141 12.30 12.16 23.70
C ASN A 141 11.95 12.24 25.20
N ARG A 142 12.68 11.52 26.05
CA ARG A 142 12.52 11.54 27.51
C ARG A 142 13.53 12.47 28.21
N ILE A 143 14.55 12.95 27.49
CA ILE A 143 15.54 13.94 27.94
C ILE A 143 15.09 15.31 27.47
#